data_AF-A1THL8-F1
#
_entry.id   AF-A1THL8-F1
#
_cell.length_a   1.000
_cell.length_b   1.000
_cell.length_c   1.000
_cell.angle_alpha   90.00
_cell.angle_beta   90.00
_cell.angle_gamma   90.00
#
_symmetry.space_group_name_H-M   'P 1'
#
loop_
_entity.id
_entity.type
_entity.pdbx_description
1 polymer ?
#
loop_
_entity_poly.entity_id
_entity_poly.type
_entity_poly.pdbx_seq_one_letter_code
_entity_poly.pdbx_strand_id
1 'polypeptide(L)'
;MVAQLYDFFGEVFQRYFRPAVDAYPPLGGRPVEKIFTLTDAVQDPLEQSRRAALVWGHTEMGDAGFATELFVITQQGLVYAAELNNPRRSLYYLATPPSLFDPFVDQVERAELRQGAVVVVDNRFGRELATARPMDAALRRILDEHWALRVDLSSPALC
;
A
#
# COMPACT_ATOMS: atom_id res chain seq x y z
N MET A 1 -11.02 7.96 24.16
CA MET A 1 -10.62 9.00 23.18
C MET A 1 -9.50 8.39 22.36
N VAL A 2 -9.83 7.70 21.28
CA VAL A 2 -8.83 7.00 20.45
C VAL A 2 -8.09 8.10 19.70
N ALA A 3 -6.79 8.26 19.97
CA ALA A 3 -5.94 9.13 19.18
C ALA A 3 -6.10 8.68 17.73
N GLN A 4 -6.69 9.55 16.90
CA GLN A 4 -6.82 9.29 15.48
C GLN A 4 -5.39 9.24 14.93
N LEU A 5 -4.83 8.03 14.81
CA LEU A 5 -3.53 7.81 14.23
C LEU A 5 -3.59 8.43 12.83
N TYR A 6 -2.68 9.37 12.57
CA TYR A 6 -2.51 9.97 11.25
C TYR A 6 -2.37 8.84 10.22
N ASP A 7 -3.39 8.67 9.37
CA ASP A 7 -3.39 7.69 8.30
C ASP A 7 -2.93 8.37 7.01
N PHE A 8 -1.60 8.54 6.90
CA PHE A 8 -0.94 9.10 5.72
C PHE A 8 -1.43 8.43 4.43
N PHE A 9 -1.52 7.10 4.44
CA PHE A 9 -1.93 6.32 3.29
C PHE A 9 -3.40 6.56 2.95
N GLY A 10 -4.27 6.61 3.95
CA GLY A 10 -5.66 7.04 3.77
C GLY A 10 -5.76 8.41 3.11
N GLU A 11 -4.99 9.40 3.54
CA GLU A 11 -4.99 10.75 2.96
C GLU A 11 -4.54 10.75 1.48
N VAL A 12 -3.38 10.14 1.19
CA VAL A 12 -2.81 10.05 -0.16
C VAL A 12 -3.75 9.30 -1.10
N PHE A 13 -4.30 8.16 -0.66
CA PHE A 13 -5.20 7.36 -1.47
C PHE A 13 -6.55 8.03 -1.68
N GLN A 14 -7.19 8.61 -0.65
CA GLN A 14 -8.51 9.24 -0.82
C GLN A 14 -8.47 10.44 -1.76
N ARG A 15 -7.34 11.17 -1.82
CA ARG A 15 -7.18 12.30 -2.72
C ARG A 15 -7.10 11.86 -4.19
N TYR A 16 -6.67 10.63 -4.46
CA TYR A 16 -6.61 10.06 -5.81
C TYR A 16 -7.81 9.15 -6.14
N PHE A 17 -8.29 8.35 -5.19
CA PHE A 17 -9.39 7.40 -5.31
C PHE A 17 -10.59 7.85 -4.46
N ARG A 18 -11.58 8.54 -5.05
CA ARG A 18 -12.84 8.95 -4.36
C ARG A 18 -14.03 8.05 -4.76
N PRO A 19 -15.01 7.79 -3.87
CA PRO A 19 -14.93 7.57 -2.42
C PRO A 19 -15.13 6.07 -2.13
N ALA A 20 -14.06 5.29 -2.02
CA ALA A 20 -14.20 3.87 -1.64
C ALA A 20 -12.93 3.17 -1.15
N VAL A 21 -11.85 3.88 -0.81
CA VAL A 21 -10.65 3.24 -0.25
C VAL A 21 -10.99 2.42 1.01
N ASP A 22 -12.00 2.88 1.78
CA ASP A 22 -12.49 2.26 3.02
C ASP A 22 -13.85 1.56 2.88
N ALA A 23 -14.38 1.37 1.66
CA ALA A 23 -15.70 0.75 1.45
C ALA A 23 -15.69 -0.78 1.49
N TYR A 24 -14.60 -1.39 1.97
CA TYR A 24 -14.62 -2.79 2.39
C TYR A 24 -14.82 -2.82 3.91
N PRO A 25 -15.79 -3.59 4.43
CA PRO A 25 -15.92 -3.74 5.88
C PRO A 25 -14.58 -4.23 6.47
N PRO A 26 -14.25 -3.91 7.73
CA PRO A 26 -13.07 -4.42 8.45
C PRO A 26 -13.08 -5.96 8.66
N LEU A 27 -13.90 -6.67 7.90
CA LEU A 27 -13.88 -8.11 7.71
C LEU A 27 -12.74 -8.44 6.74
N GLY A 28 -11.55 -8.68 7.29
CA GLY A 28 -10.67 -9.69 6.73
C GLY A 28 -11.50 -10.94 6.47
N GLY A 29 -11.68 -11.28 5.20
CA GLY A 29 -12.50 -12.40 4.77
C GLY A 29 -11.70 -13.35 3.89
N ARG A 30 -12.21 -14.58 3.78
CA ARG A 30 -11.76 -15.64 2.85
C ARG A 30 -11.49 -15.19 1.40
N PRO A 31 -12.16 -14.16 0.83
CA PRO A 31 -11.84 -13.68 -0.53
C PRO A 31 -10.48 -12.99 -0.65
N VAL A 32 -10.05 -12.22 0.36
CA VAL A 32 -8.75 -11.54 0.39
C VAL A 32 -7.62 -12.52 0.67
N GLU A 33 -7.83 -13.45 1.62
CA GLU A 33 -6.93 -14.59 1.84
C GLU A 33 -6.77 -15.45 0.58
N LYS A 34 -7.84 -15.61 -0.20
CA LYS A 34 -7.77 -16.24 -1.52
C LYS A 34 -6.93 -15.42 -2.49
N ILE A 35 -7.13 -14.10 -2.61
CA ILE A 35 -6.30 -13.25 -3.48
C ILE A 35 -4.81 -13.38 -3.16
N PHE A 36 -4.44 -13.48 -1.87
CA PHE A 36 -3.08 -13.76 -1.43
C PHE A 36 -2.58 -15.16 -1.78
N THR A 37 -3.44 -16.17 -1.71
CA THR A 37 -3.06 -17.57 -1.96
C THR A 37 -3.17 -17.97 -3.43
N LEU A 38 -3.59 -17.08 -4.33
CA LEU A 38 -4.00 -17.47 -5.68
C LEU A 38 -2.85 -17.53 -6.71
N THR A 39 -1.78 -16.72 -6.63
CA THR A 39 -0.67 -16.82 -7.60
C THR A 39 0.67 -16.21 -7.15
N ASP A 40 1.78 -16.86 -7.54
CA ASP A 40 3.15 -16.30 -7.45
C ASP A 40 3.26 -14.92 -8.14
N ALA A 41 2.45 -14.70 -9.19
CA ALA A 41 2.38 -13.44 -9.93
C ALA A 41 1.95 -12.23 -9.08
N VAL A 42 1.34 -12.44 -7.92
CA VAL A 42 1.00 -11.39 -6.94
C VAL A 42 1.95 -11.41 -5.75
N GLN A 43 2.38 -12.59 -5.30
CA GLN A 43 3.27 -12.69 -4.14
C GLN A 43 4.67 -12.16 -4.43
N ASP A 44 5.25 -12.49 -5.58
CA ASP A 44 6.61 -12.10 -5.91
C ASP A 44 6.81 -10.57 -5.93
N PRO A 45 5.93 -9.77 -6.57
CA PRO A 45 6.10 -8.32 -6.60
C PRO A 45 5.86 -7.66 -5.22
N LEU A 46 4.99 -8.24 -4.39
CA LEU A 46 4.76 -7.77 -3.03
C LEU A 46 5.97 -8.05 -2.14
N GLU A 47 6.53 -9.26 -2.19
CA GLU A 47 7.74 -9.64 -1.47
C GLU A 47 8.95 -8.81 -1.90
N GLN A 48 9.09 -8.52 -3.20
CA GLN A 48 10.12 -7.62 -3.71
C GLN A 48 9.96 -6.19 -3.18
N SER A 49 8.74 -5.66 -3.19
CA SER A 49 8.43 -4.33 -2.64
C SER A 49 8.70 -4.25 -1.14
N ARG A 50 8.32 -5.29 -0.39
CA ARG A 50 8.56 -5.42 1.05
C ARG A 50 10.05 -5.42 1.39
N ARG A 51 10.85 -6.22 0.69
CA ARG A 51 12.31 -6.26 0.88
C ARG A 51 12.95 -4.91 0.56
N ALA A 52 12.49 -4.26 -0.50
CA ALA A 52 12.99 -2.94 -0.88
C ALA A 52 12.68 -1.88 0.18
N ALA A 53 11.48 -1.92 0.77
CA ALA A 53 11.08 -1.06 1.88
C ALA A 53 11.96 -1.28 3.12
N LEU A 54 12.23 -2.55 3.48
CA LEU A 54 13.13 -2.89 4.60
C LEU A 54 14.56 -2.41 4.36
N VAL A 55 15.14 -2.67 3.19
CA VAL A 55 16.51 -2.25 2.85
C VAL A 55 16.63 -0.73 2.90
N TRP A 56 15.65 -0.02 2.34
CA TRP A 56 15.63 1.44 2.39
C TRP A 56 15.45 1.94 3.83
N GLY A 57 14.51 1.40 4.59
CA GLY A 57 14.26 1.79 5.98
C GLY A 57 15.48 1.55 6.89
N HIS A 58 16.19 0.44 6.69
CA HIS A 58 17.45 0.17 7.38
C HIS A 58 18.55 1.15 7.01
N THR A 59 18.64 1.55 5.74
CA THR A 59 19.61 2.54 5.27
C THR A 59 19.34 3.91 5.88
N GLU A 60 18.06 4.30 5.97
CA GLU A 60 17.65 5.60 6.50
C GLU A 60 17.69 5.68 8.04
N MET A 61 17.32 4.61 8.76
CA MET A 61 17.07 4.68 10.21
C MET A 61 17.75 3.61 11.05
N GLY A 62 18.47 2.67 10.46
CA GLY A 62 18.99 1.51 11.20
C GLY A 62 17.85 0.55 11.55
N ASP A 63 17.64 0.23 12.83
CA ASP A 63 16.58 -0.70 13.22
C ASP A 63 15.18 -0.06 13.03
N ALA A 64 14.52 -0.43 11.94
CA ALA A 64 13.20 0.07 11.57
C ALA A 64 12.25 -1.12 11.37
N GLY A 65 11.18 -1.16 12.17
CA GLY A 65 10.13 -2.16 12.05
C GLY A 65 8.94 -1.62 11.28
N PHE A 66 8.16 -2.52 10.65
CA PHE A 66 6.87 -2.16 10.08
C PHE A 66 5.90 -1.75 11.18
N ALA A 67 5.40 -0.52 11.11
CA ALA A 67 4.27 -0.06 11.91
C ALA A 67 2.94 -0.28 11.19
N THR A 68 2.95 -0.18 9.86
CA THR A 68 1.81 -0.50 9.00
C THR A 68 2.35 -1.08 7.71
N GLU A 69 1.69 -2.11 7.21
CA GLU A 69 1.95 -2.73 5.93
C GLU A 69 0.60 -3.02 5.27
N LEU A 70 0.43 -2.59 4.04
CA LEU A 70 -0.79 -2.77 3.25
C LEU A 70 -0.47 -2.78 1.76
N PHE A 71 -1.44 -3.20 0.97
CA PHE A 71 -1.43 -2.97 -0.47
C PHE A 71 -2.82 -2.53 -0.94
N VAL A 72 -2.85 -1.91 -2.11
CA VAL A 72 -4.07 -1.43 -2.75
C VAL A 72 -4.18 -2.08 -4.11
N ILE A 73 -5.31 -2.75 -4.35
CA ILE A 73 -5.64 -3.32 -5.66
C ILE A 73 -6.37 -2.26 -6.47
N THR A 74 -5.89 -1.97 -7.68
CA THR A 74 -6.49 -0.99 -8.59
C THR A 74 -6.66 -1.60 -9.98
N GLN A 75 -7.42 -0.93 -10.85
CA GLN A 75 -7.49 -1.30 -12.27
C GLN A 75 -6.13 -1.17 -13.00
N GLN A 76 -5.18 -0.43 -12.43
CA GLN A 76 -3.86 -0.14 -13.00
C GLN A 76 -2.77 -1.10 -12.52
N GLY A 77 -3.03 -1.88 -11.46
CA GLY A 77 -2.05 -2.75 -10.80
C GLY A 77 -2.17 -2.68 -9.28
N LEU A 78 -1.20 -3.27 -8.59
CA LEU A 78 -1.06 -3.17 -7.14
C LEU A 78 -0.23 -1.94 -6.76
N VAL A 79 -0.60 -1.30 -5.68
CA VAL A 79 0.26 -0.34 -4.97
C VAL A 79 0.64 -0.98 -3.64
N TYR A 80 1.92 -1.04 -3.33
CA TYR A 80 2.40 -1.49 -2.01
C TYR A 80 2.73 -0.27 -1.16
N ALA A 81 2.34 -0.31 0.10
CA ALA A 81 2.54 0.80 1.03
C ALA A 81 2.95 0.28 2.40
N ALA A 82 4.00 0.88 2.95
CA ALA A 82 4.50 0.52 4.27
C ALA A 82 4.95 1.75 5.05
N GLU A 83 4.52 1.83 6.31
CA GLU A 83 5.09 2.74 7.30
C GLU A 83 6.12 1.96 8.12
N LEU A 84 7.37 2.42 8.09
CA LEU A 84 8.41 1.94 8.99
C LEU A 84 8.65 3.00 10.06
N ASN A 85 8.65 2.58 11.32
CA ASN A 85 8.84 3.50 12.44
C ASN A 85 10.04 3.10 13.30
N ASN A 86 10.70 4.12 13.82
CA ASN A 86 11.65 4.06 14.93
C ASN A 86 11.26 5.17 15.94
N PRO A 87 11.64 5.08 17.22
CA PRO A 87 11.45 6.15 18.21
C PRO A 87 11.72 7.61 17.76
N ARG A 88 12.51 7.83 16.69
CA ARG A 88 12.92 9.18 16.24
C ARG A 88 12.11 9.78 15.10
N ARG A 89 11.58 8.99 14.16
CA ARG A 89 10.83 9.47 12.97
C ARG A 89 10.10 8.33 12.25
N SER A 90 9.19 8.72 11.35
CA SER A 90 8.42 7.82 10.49
C SER A 90 8.95 7.82 9.05
N LEU A 91 8.99 6.66 8.43
CA LEU A 91 9.30 6.50 7.01
C LEU A 91 8.10 5.89 6.29
N TYR A 92 7.71 6.48 5.16
CA TYR A 92 6.64 5.98 4.32
C TYR A 92 7.22 5.52 2.98
N TYR A 93 7.00 4.25 2.64
CA TYR A 93 7.42 3.65 1.40
C TYR A 93 6.18 3.35 0.54
N LEU A 94 6.19 3.82 -0.71
CA LEU A 94 5.11 3.61 -1.69
C LEU A 94 5.68 3.03 -2.97
N ALA A 95 5.48 1.73 -3.23
CA ALA A 95 5.79 1.17 -4.54
C ALA A 95 4.54 1.19 -5.44
N THR A 96 4.67 1.76 -6.63
CA THR A 96 3.54 2.06 -7.52
C THR A 96 3.78 1.52 -8.93
N PRO A 97 2.72 1.18 -9.68
CA PRO A 97 2.81 0.91 -11.10
C PRO A 97 3.12 2.23 -11.86
N PRO A 98 3.71 2.19 -13.07
CA PRO A 98 4.19 3.38 -13.76
C PRO A 98 3.10 4.42 -14.02
N SER A 99 1.86 3.99 -14.28
CA SER A 99 0.73 4.88 -14.50
C SER A 99 0.26 5.63 -13.25
N LEU A 100 0.64 5.14 -12.05
CA LEU A 100 0.33 5.76 -10.77
C LEU A 100 1.53 6.51 -10.18
N PHE A 101 2.73 6.41 -10.75
CA PHE A 101 3.92 7.03 -10.17
C PHE A 101 3.83 8.55 -10.06
N ASP A 102 3.69 9.26 -11.20
CA ASP A 102 3.62 10.73 -11.19
C ASP A 102 2.45 11.25 -10.34
N PRO A 103 1.22 10.71 -10.45
CA PRO A 103 0.13 11.13 -9.58
C PRO A 103 0.42 10.97 -8.09
N PHE A 104 1.09 9.89 -7.68
CA PHE A 104 1.42 9.66 -6.28
C PHE A 104 2.51 10.60 -5.79
N VAL A 105 3.55 10.88 -6.59
CA VAL A 105 4.54 11.92 -6.26
C VAL A 105 3.84 13.25 -6.00
N ASP A 106 2.94 13.63 -6.91
CA ASP A 106 2.11 14.82 -6.82
C ASP A 106 1.22 14.88 -5.56
N GLN A 107 0.72 13.72 -5.09
CA GLN A 107 -0.06 13.67 -3.86
C GLN A 107 0.80 13.76 -2.61
N VAL A 108 1.95 13.09 -2.61
CA VAL A 108 2.91 13.11 -1.50
C VAL A 108 3.45 14.52 -1.28
N GLU A 109 3.77 15.26 -2.35
CA GLU A 109 4.22 16.66 -2.24
C GLU A 109 3.16 17.58 -1.61
N ARG A 110 1.88 17.25 -1.76
CA ARG A 110 0.75 18.02 -1.22
C ARG A 110 0.24 17.49 0.12
N ALA A 111 0.81 16.41 0.65
CA ALA A 111 0.39 15.80 1.91
C ALA A 111 1.10 16.45 3.09
N GLU A 112 0.41 16.59 4.22
CA GLU A 112 0.99 17.17 5.43
C GLU A 112 1.78 16.11 6.22
N LEU A 113 3.08 16.00 5.94
CA LEU A 113 3.93 15.04 6.64
C LEU A 113 4.18 15.43 8.10
N ARG A 114 4.20 14.43 8.98
CA ARG A 114 4.71 14.59 10.36
C ARG A 114 6.14 15.11 10.34
N GLN A 115 6.49 15.93 11.33
CA GLN A 115 7.82 16.52 11.42
C GLN A 115 8.91 15.43 11.41
N GLY A 116 9.85 15.54 10.46
CA GLY A 116 10.95 14.58 10.29
C GLY A 116 10.58 13.29 9.57
N ALA A 117 9.32 13.14 9.12
CA ALA A 117 8.94 12.01 8.29
C ALA A 117 9.55 12.12 6.88
N VAL A 118 9.87 10.97 6.31
CA VAL A 118 10.40 10.87 4.94
C VAL A 118 9.50 9.94 4.15
N VAL A 119 9.17 10.33 2.92
CA VAL A 119 8.40 9.51 1.99
C VAL A 119 9.25 9.18 0.79
N VAL A 120 9.17 7.95 0.31
CA VAL A 120 9.68 7.56 -0.99
C VAL A 120 8.56 6.96 -1.83
N VAL A 121 8.43 7.44 -3.05
CA VAL A 121 7.63 6.82 -4.11
C VAL A 121 8.59 6.09 -5.02
N ASP A 122 8.37 4.79 -5.21
CA ASP A 122 9.25 3.87 -5.89
C ASP A 122 8.50 3.22 -7.07
N ASN A 123 9.16 3.16 -8.22
CA ASN A 123 8.65 2.51 -9.43
C ASN A 123 9.56 1.37 -9.92
N ARG A 124 10.56 0.96 -9.12
CA ARG A 124 11.51 -0.10 -9.49
C ARG A 124 10.83 -1.40 -9.90
N PHE A 125 9.73 -1.75 -9.22
CA PHE A 125 8.92 -2.94 -9.49
C PHE A 125 7.59 -2.59 -10.17
N GLY A 126 7.51 -1.40 -10.78
CA GLY A 126 6.24 -0.87 -11.27
C GLY A 126 5.62 -1.76 -12.35
N ARG A 127 6.44 -2.38 -13.23
CA ARG A 127 5.92 -3.24 -14.29
C ARG A 127 5.29 -4.51 -13.71
N GLU A 128 5.97 -5.12 -12.75
CA GLU A 128 5.54 -6.30 -12.02
C GLU A 128 4.24 -6.00 -11.28
N LEU A 129 4.19 -4.88 -10.55
CA LEU A 129 2.99 -4.38 -9.88
C LEU A 129 1.85 -4.06 -10.85
N ALA A 130 2.14 -3.55 -12.04
CA ALA A 130 1.15 -3.30 -13.08
C ALA A 130 0.57 -4.61 -13.64
N THR A 131 1.37 -5.66 -13.73
CA THR A 131 0.93 -6.99 -14.22
C THR A 131 0.30 -7.86 -13.13
N ALA A 132 0.67 -7.63 -11.87
CA ALA A 132 0.10 -8.29 -10.72
C ALA A 132 -1.35 -7.82 -10.53
N ARG A 133 -2.27 -8.45 -11.24
CA ARG A 133 -3.69 -8.14 -11.14
C ARG A 133 -4.43 -9.43 -10.80
N PRO A 134 -4.85 -9.65 -9.55
CA PRO A 134 -5.70 -10.77 -9.18
C PRO A 134 -7.14 -10.53 -9.70
N MET A 135 -7.29 -10.29 -11.00
CA MET A 135 -8.49 -9.71 -11.59
C MET A 135 -9.44 -10.82 -12.06
N ASP A 136 -10.15 -11.43 -11.12
CA ASP A 136 -11.34 -12.21 -11.46
C ASP A 136 -12.54 -11.29 -11.75
N ALA A 137 -13.63 -11.87 -12.28
CA ALA A 137 -14.82 -11.12 -12.64
C ALA A 137 -15.50 -10.43 -11.44
N ALA A 138 -15.38 -11.01 -10.24
CA ALA A 138 -15.95 -10.43 -9.03
C ALA A 138 -15.15 -9.20 -8.59
N LEU A 139 -13.82 -9.30 -8.56
CA LEU A 139 -12.94 -8.19 -8.22
C LEU A 139 -13.04 -7.06 -9.25
N ARG A 140 -13.17 -7.39 -10.54
CA ARG A 140 -13.40 -6.40 -11.59
C ARG A 140 -14.64 -5.56 -11.31
N ARG A 141 -15.76 -6.21 -11.02
CA ARG A 141 -17.04 -5.54 -10.74
C ARG A 141 -16.93 -4.61 -9.53
N ILE A 142 -16.22 -5.05 -8.50
CA ILE A 142 -15.98 -4.22 -7.31
C ILE A 142 -15.12 -3.00 -7.68
N LEU A 143 -14.06 -3.17 -8.47
CA LEU A 143 -13.20 -2.05 -8.89
C LEU A 143 -13.88 -1.09 -9.87
N ASP A 144 -14.87 -1.55 -10.64
CA ASP A 144 -15.70 -0.66 -11.47
C ASP A 144 -16.54 0.28 -10.59
N GLU A 145 -16.99 -0.20 -9.42
CA GLU A 145 -17.79 0.56 -8.46
C GLU A 145 -16.92 1.42 -7.51
N HIS A 146 -15.70 0.96 -7.16
CA HIS A 146 -14.91 1.49 -6.05
C HIS A 146 -13.48 1.94 -6.38
N TRP A 147 -13.01 1.78 -7.63
CA TRP A 147 -11.71 2.23 -8.19
C TRP A 147 -10.43 1.65 -7.55
N ALA A 148 -10.43 1.39 -6.24
CA ALA A 148 -9.33 0.86 -5.47
C ALA A 148 -9.84 0.05 -4.27
N LEU A 149 -9.06 -0.95 -3.85
CA LEU A 149 -9.35 -1.78 -2.68
C LEU A 149 -8.11 -1.89 -1.80
N ARG A 150 -8.18 -1.34 -0.59
CA ARG A 150 -7.13 -1.45 0.42
C ARG A 150 -7.20 -2.80 1.12
N VAL A 151 -6.03 -3.37 1.40
CA VAL A 151 -5.89 -4.58 2.19
C VAL A 151 -4.72 -4.43 3.16
N ASP A 152 -5.02 -4.44 4.45
CA ASP A 152 -4.01 -4.36 5.51
C ASP A 152 -3.37 -5.73 5.77
N LEU A 153 -2.04 -5.76 5.71
CA LEU A 153 -1.20 -6.92 6.04
C LEU A 153 -0.84 -6.97 7.53
N SER A 154 -1.16 -5.91 8.28
CA SER A 154 -0.84 -5.77 9.70
C SER A 154 -1.82 -6.47 10.64
N SER A 155 -2.81 -7.20 10.11
CA SER A 155 -3.76 -7.96 10.92
C SER A 155 -3.14 -9.29 11.36
N PRO A 156 -3.20 -9.67 12.65
CA PRO A 156 -2.57 -10.88 13.20
C PRO A 156 -3.14 -12.20 12.66
N ALA A 157 -4.05 -12.16 11.67
CA ALA A 157 -4.62 -13.34 11.02
C ALA A 157 -3.75 -13.93 9.91
N LEU A 158 -2.62 -13.30 9.54
CA LEU A 158 -1.74 -13.72 8.44
C LEU A 158 -0.32 -14.11 8.88
N CYS A 159 -0.12 -14.37 10.18
CA CYS A 159 1.08 -15.04 10.71
C CYS A 159 0.84 -16.54 10.90
#